data_AF-A0A933TDS2-F1
#
_entry.id   AF-A0A933TDS2-F1
#
_cell.length_a   1.000
_cell.length_b   1.000
_cell.length_c   1.000
_cell.angle_alpha   90.00
_cell.angle_beta   90.00
_cell.angle_gamma   90.00
#
_symmetry.space_group_name_H-M   'P 1'
#
loop_
_entity.id
_entity.type
_entity.pdbx_description
1 polymer ?
#
loop_
_entity_poly.entity_id
_entity_poly.type
_entity_poly.pdbx_seq_one_letter_code
_entity_poly.pdbx_strand_id
1 'polypeptide(L)'
;MENIKKTEEKEGTTFYPSHLFKEMVVMMFVFVLVSFILALVFPVKLGDPADPTDSSFVPKPEWYFLAIFQLLKYFPGVFEAIAAVGVPVGSIILLMLLPLIDKNPERRPRKRPIAMALMVIILAVTAILTLLGAVT
;
A
#
# COMPACT_ATOMS: atom_id res chain seq x y z
N MET A 1 -14.61 -41.37 19.93
CA MET A 1 -15.09 -39.98 19.85
C MET A 1 -14.19 -38.99 20.60
N GLU A 2 -13.39 -39.46 21.56
CA GLU A 2 -12.44 -38.64 22.34
C GLU A 2 -11.21 -38.15 21.52
N ASN A 3 -10.71 -38.96 20.59
CA ASN A 3 -9.55 -38.62 19.75
C ASN A 3 -9.82 -37.62 18.62
N ILE A 4 -11.09 -37.24 18.36
CA ILE A 4 -11.44 -36.27 17.31
C ILE A 4 -11.44 -34.84 17.85
N LYS A 5 -11.66 -34.65 19.16
CA LYS A 5 -11.62 -33.32 19.80
C LYS A 5 -10.21 -32.77 20.00
N LYS A 6 -9.18 -33.63 20.02
CA LYS A 6 -7.81 -33.23 20.39
C LYS A 6 -7.04 -32.51 19.28
N THR A 7 -7.57 -32.46 18.06
CA THR A 7 -6.88 -31.93 16.88
C THR A 7 -7.30 -30.51 16.49
N GLU A 8 -8.30 -29.91 17.13
CA GLU A 8 -8.85 -28.60 16.74
C GLU A 8 -8.66 -27.46 17.75
N GLU A 9 -8.04 -27.70 18.90
CA GLU A 9 -7.54 -26.60 19.72
C GLU A 9 -6.15 -26.22 19.18
N LYS A 10 -6.12 -25.47 18.07
CA LYS A 10 -4.93 -24.67 17.78
C LYS A 10 -4.75 -23.77 18.99
N GLU A 11 -3.76 -24.06 19.82
CA GLU A 11 -3.39 -23.25 20.98
C GLU A 11 -3.17 -21.80 20.53
N GLY A 12 -4.24 -21.00 20.62
CA GLY A 12 -4.18 -19.57 20.41
C GLY A 12 -3.44 -19.00 21.61
N THR A 13 -2.28 -18.40 21.39
CA THR A 13 -1.58 -17.71 22.48
C THR A 13 -2.47 -16.59 23.02
N THR A 14 -2.58 -16.47 24.34
CA THR A 14 -3.36 -15.40 24.98
C THR A 14 -2.91 -14.03 24.47
N PHE A 15 -3.87 -13.15 24.16
CA PHE A 15 -3.57 -11.80 23.67
C PHE A 15 -2.62 -11.03 24.62
N TYR A 16 -2.94 -11.06 25.92
CA TYR A 16 -2.09 -10.53 26.98
C TYR A 16 -1.64 -11.67 27.89
N PRO A 17 -0.37 -11.74 28.32
CA PRO A 17 0.70 -10.79 28.02
C PRO A 17 1.48 -11.14 26.73
N SER A 18 1.51 -12.41 26.32
CA SER A 18 2.51 -12.93 25.38
C SER A 18 2.42 -12.34 23.97
N HIS A 19 1.22 -12.29 23.38
CA HIS A 19 1.07 -11.77 22.02
C HIS A 19 1.34 -10.25 21.97
N LEU A 20 0.78 -9.49 22.90
CA LEU A 20 1.02 -8.04 23.00
C LEU A 20 2.51 -7.71 23.13
N PHE A 21 3.24 -8.40 24.02
CA PHE A 21 4.68 -8.18 24.17
C PHE A 21 5.44 -8.49 22.87
N LYS A 22 5.08 -9.57 22.17
CA LYS A 22 5.72 -9.92 20.90
C LYS A 22 5.47 -8.86 19.83
N GLU A 23 4.23 -8.39 19.68
CA GLU A 23 3.88 -7.33 18.73
C GLU A 23 4.58 -6.01 19.07
N MET A 24 4.69 -5.64 20.35
CA MET A 24 5.42 -4.43 20.76
C MET A 24 6.91 -4.51 20.41
N VAL A 25 7.57 -5.65 20.64
CA VAL A 25 8.98 -5.84 20.29
C VAL A 25 9.18 -5.77 18.77
N VAL A 26 8.30 -6.44 18.00
CA VAL A 26 8.37 -6.39 16.53
C VAL A 26 8.13 -4.98 16.03
N MET A 27 7.13 -4.28 16.54
CA MET A 27 6.82 -2.89 16.17
C MET A 27 7.99 -1.96 16.49
N MET A 28 8.58 -2.08 17.68
CA MET A 28 9.76 -1.31 18.06
C MET A 28 10.92 -1.59 17.11
N PHE A 29 11.18 -2.86 16.80
CA PHE A 29 12.27 -3.24 15.91
C PHE A 29 12.05 -2.67 14.51
N VAL A 30 10.86 -2.85 13.93
CA VAL A 30 10.54 -2.34 12.59
C VAL A 30 10.58 -0.82 12.54
N PHE A 31 9.95 -0.13 13.50
CA PHE A 31 9.90 1.33 13.52
C PHE A 31 11.28 1.93 13.73
N VAL A 32 12.02 1.47 14.75
CA VAL A 32 13.34 2.02 15.06
C VAL A 32 14.31 1.66 13.95
N LEU A 33 14.44 0.39 13.52
CA LEU A 33 15.44 0.07 12.50
C LEU A 33 15.12 0.70 11.16
N VAL A 34 13.88 0.63 10.68
CA VAL A 34 13.59 1.14 9.34
C VAL A 34 13.66 2.66 9.35
N SER A 35 12.95 3.33 10.26
CA SER A 35 12.85 4.79 10.23
C SER A 35 14.11 5.49 10.76
N PHE A 36 14.74 5.00 11.84
CA PHE A 36 15.94 5.64 12.39
C PHE A 36 17.14 5.45 11.47
N ILE A 37 17.36 4.25 10.91
CA ILE A 37 18.46 4.04 9.96
C ILE A 37 18.22 4.84 8.68
N LEU A 38 17.00 4.85 8.12
CA LEU A 38 16.73 5.68 6.94
C LEU A 38 17.00 7.16 7.22
N ALA A 39 16.60 7.67 8.38
CA ALA A 39 16.80 9.09 8.71
C ALA A 39 18.30 9.46 8.84
N LEU A 40 19.13 8.55 9.35
CA LEU A 40 20.58 8.78 9.45
C LEU A 40 21.30 8.63 8.11
N VAL A 41 20.91 7.64 7.30
CA VAL A 41 21.57 7.33 6.01
C VAL A 41 21.11 8.28 4.90
N PHE A 42 19.84 8.68 4.91
CA PHE A 42 19.20 9.54 3.92
C PHE A 42 18.53 10.74 4.60
N PRO A 43 19.32 11.73 5.09
CA PRO A 43 18.76 12.92 5.72
C PRO A 43 17.90 13.69 4.71
N VAL A 44 16.64 13.93 5.08
CA VAL A 44 15.70 14.71 4.27
C VAL A 44 16.17 16.16 4.27
N LYS A 45 16.54 16.68 3.10
CA LYS A 45 16.82 18.09 2.91
C LYS A 45 15.49 18.83 2.78
N LEU A 46 15.26 19.82 3.63
CA LEU A 46 14.22 20.82 3.38
C LEU A 46 14.66 21.61 2.15
N GLY A 47 13.82 21.66 1.12
CA GLY A 47 14.10 22.39 -0.11
C GLY A 47 14.17 23.90 0.13
N ASP A 48 14.54 24.64 -0.91
CA ASP A 48 14.54 26.10 -0.86
C ASP A 48 13.12 26.66 -0.60
N PRO A 49 12.98 27.83 0.03
CA PRO A 49 11.70 28.49 0.18
C PRO A 49 11.00 28.63 -1.18
N ALA A 50 9.68 28.43 -1.18
CA ALA A 50 8.90 28.54 -2.41
C ALA A 50 9.04 29.96 -3.02
N ASP A 51 9.64 30.04 -4.21
CA ASP A 51 9.76 31.26 -4.99
C ASP A 51 8.73 31.24 -6.13
N PRO A 52 7.70 32.09 -6.11
CA PRO A 52 6.69 32.14 -7.18
C PRO A 52 7.24 32.71 -8.50
N THR A 53 8.46 33.25 -8.51
CA THR A 53 9.10 33.81 -9.71
C THR A 53 10.00 32.82 -10.44
N ASP A 54 10.33 31.68 -9.81
CA ASP A 54 11.11 30.60 -10.42
C ASP A 54 10.21 29.59 -11.15
N SER A 55 10.22 29.63 -12.49
CA SER A 55 9.50 28.68 -13.34
C SER A 55 10.34 27.45 -13.73
N SER A 56 11.59 27.35 -13.26
CA SER A 56 12.49 26.24 -13.59
C SER A 56 12.29 25.02 -12.70
N PHE A 57 11.67 25.21 -11.53
CA PHE A 57 11.35 24.14 -10.60
C PHE A 57 10.22 23.25 -11.14
N VAL A 58 10.47 21.94 -11.25
CA VAL A 58 9.46 20.95 -11.60
C VAL A 58 8.97 20.27 -10.31
N PRO A 59 7.80 20.65 -9.77
CA PRO A 59 7.28 20.04 -8.56
C PRO A 59 6.87 18.59 -8.83
N LYS A 60 7.63 17.64 -8.29
CA LYS A 60 7.21 16.24 -8.21
C LYS A 60 6.59 15.96 -6.83
N PRO A 61 5.48 15.20 -6.77
CA PRO A 61 4.90 14.82 -5.50
C PRO A 61 5.68 13.67 -4.85
N GLU A 62 5.28 13.34 -3.62
CA GLU A 62 5.91 12.26 -2.87
C GLU A 62 5.67 10.87 -3.48
N TRP A 63 6.53 9.92 -3.10
CA TRP A 63 6.62 8.59 -3.72
C TRP A 63 5.30 7.80 -3.75
N TYR A 64 4.44 8.00 -2.75
CA TYR A 64 3.12 7.35 -2.67
C TYR A 64 2.08 7.95 -3.64
N PHE A 65 2.34 9.12 -4.22
CA PHE A 65 1.52 9.76 -5.26
C PHE A 65 2.10 9.65 -6.67
N LEU A 66 3.35 9.20 -6.82
CA LEU A 66 4.01 9.10 -8.13
C LEU A 66 3.25 8.23 -9.14
N ALA A 67 2.61 7.15 -8.70
CA ALA A 67 1.81 6.31 -9.60
C ALA A 67 0.66 7.08 -10.26
N ILE A 68 -0.07 7.87 -9.46
CA ILE A 68 -1.19 8.67 -9.95
C ILE A 68 -0.65 9.83 -10.79
N PHE A 69 0.41 10.50 -10.34
CA PHE A 69 1.07 11.57 -11.10
C PHE A 69 1.49 11.11 -12.50
N GLN A 70 2.10 9.92 -12.61
CA GLN A 70 2.46 9.34 -13.90
C GLN A 70 1.23 8.95 -14.71
N LEU A 71 0.18 8.44 -14.07
CA LEU A 71 -1.08 8.12 -14.72
C LEU A 71 -1.70 9.34 -15.41
N LEU A 72 -1.64 10.52 -14.79
CA LEU A 72 -2.20 11.77 -15.34
C LEU A 72 -1.60 12.14 -16.70
N LYS A 73 -0.32 11.84 -16.93
CA LYS A 73 0.34 12.09 -18.21
C LYS A 73 -0.33 11.35 -19.38
N TYR A 74 -1.06 10.26 -19.11
CA TYR A 74 -1.79 9.48 -20.13
C TYR A 74 -3.25 9.91 -20.32
N PHE A 75 -3.79 10.81 -19.48
CA PHE A 75 -5.19 11.26 -19.53
C PHE A 75 -5.27 12.79 -19.68
N PRO A 76 -5.07 13.34 -20.89
CA PRO A 76 -5.10 14.78 -21.09
C PRO A 76 -6.52 15.37 -21.04
N GLY A 77 -6.63 16.62 -20.60
CA GLY A 77 -7.86 17.41 -20.68
C GLY A 77 -8.90 17.01 -19.64
N VAL A 78 -10.16 16.85 -20.05
CA VAL A 78 -11.29 16.60 -19.12
C VAL A 78 -11.12 15.27 -18.36
N PHE A 79 -10.38 14.31 -18.91
CA PHE A 79 -10.12 13.03 -18.27
C PHE A 79 -9.07 13.10 -17.16
N GLU A 80 -8.28 14.18 -17.09
CA GLU A 80 -7.24 14.36 -16.07
C GLU A 80 -7.85 14.37 -14.66
N ALA A 81 -8.96 15.09 -14.47
CA ALA A 81 -9.66 15.13 -13.19
C ALA A 81 -10.20 13.75 -12.77
N ILE A 82 -10.64 12.94 -13.74
CA ILE A 82 -11.12 11.58 -13.50
C ILE A 82 -9.95 10.67 -13.09
N ALA A 83 -8.80 10.80 -13.72
CA ALA A 83 -7.61 10.05 -13.35
C ALA A 83 -7.06 10.50 -11.97
N ALA A 84 -7.09 11.80 -11.67
CA ALA A 84 -6.58 12.37 -10.43
C ALA A 84 -7.42 11.96 -9.21
N VAL A 85 -8.75 12.02 -9.32
CA VAL A 85 -9.66 11.83 -8.19
C VAL A 85 -10.47 10.55 -8.34
N GLY A 86 -10.97 10.27 -9.54
CA GLY A 86 -11.83 9.11 -9.80
C GLY A 86 -11.12 7.78 -9.59
N VAL A 87 -9.86 7.64 -10.03
CA VAL A 87 -9.11 6.38 -9.86
C VAL A 87 -8.83 6.08 -8.37
N PRO A 88 -8.29 7.00 -7.55
CA PRO A 88 -8.08 6.74 -6.12
C PRO A 88 -9.38 6.49 -5.36
N VAL A 89 -10.37 7.37 -5.54
CA VAL A 89 -11.67 7.25 -4.84
C VAL A 89 -12.39 5.97 -5.25
N GLY A 90 -12.42 5.67 -6.55
CA GLY A 90 -13.00 4.44 -7.08
C GLY A 90 -12.31 3.19 -6.53
N SER A 91 -10.99 3.22 -6.39
CA SER A 91 -10.21 2.10 -5.81
C SER A 91 -10.56 1.88 -4.33
N ILE A 92 -10.69 2.95 -3.54
CA ILE A 92 -11.09 2.86 -2.13
C ILE A 92 -12.52 2.32 -2.02
N ILE A 93 -13.46 2.85 -2.81
CA ILE A 93 -14.85 2.37 -2.83
C ILE A 93 -14.91 0.90 -3.23
N LEU A 94 -14.16 0.48 -4.26
CA LEU A 94 -14.07 -0.91 -4.68
C LEU A 94 -13.57 -1.83 -3.55
N LEU A 95 -12.54 -1.41 -2.81
CA LEU A 95 -12.02 -2.17 -1.67
C LEU A 95 -13.04 -2.24 -0.52
N MET A 96 -13.78 -1.17 -0.25
CA MET A 96 -14.85 -1.17 0.76
C MET A 96 -16.02 -2.08 0.37
N LEU A 97 -16.34 -2.16 -0.92
CA LEU A 97 -17.40 -3.04 -1.45
C LEU A 97 -16.94 -4.48 -1.68
N LEU A 98 -15.63 -4.74 -1.62
CA LEU A 98 -15.04 -6.06 -1.83
C LEU A 98 -15.67 -7.17 -0.98
N PRO A 99 -15.97 -7.02 0.33
CA PRO A 99 -16.67 -8.04 1.11
C PRO A 99 -18.10 -8.34 0.64
N LEU A 100 -18.74 -7.43 -0.10
CA LEU A 100 -20.10 -7.61 -0.64
C LEU A 100 -20.08 -8.20 -2.05
N ILE A 101 -19.09 -7.80 -2.86
CA ILE A 101 -18.92 -8.26 -4.24
C ILE A 101 -18.35 -9.69 -4.27
N ASP A 102 -17.42 -9.98 -3.36
CA ASP A 102 -16.73 -11.27 -3.30
C ASP A 102 -17.57 -12.33 -2.57
N LYS A 103 -18.30 -13.12 -3.35
CA LYS A 103 -19.16 -14.20 -2.84
C LYS A 103 -18.46 -15.55 -2.70
N ASN A 104 -17.14 -15.62 -2.92
CA ASN A 104 -16.43 -16.90 -2.88
C ASN A 104 -16.34 -17.42 -1.43
N PRO A 105 -16.80 -18.66 -1.14
CA PRO A 105 -16.75 -19.22 0.21
C PRO A 105 -15.32 -19.55 0.68
N GLU A 106 -14.39 -19.77 -0.25
CA GLU A 106 -12.99 -20.05 0.08
C GLU A 106 -12.25 -18.76 0.41
N ARG A 107 -11.53 -18.74 1.54
CA ARG A 107 -10.79 -17.56 2.03
C ARG A 107 -9.28 -17.70 1.88
N ARG A 108 -8.78 -18.90 1.61
CA ARG A 108 -7.33 -19.15 1.50
C ARG A 108 -6.80 -18.56 0.18
N PRO A 109 -5.82 -17.63 0.22
CA PRO A 109 -5.24 -17.02 -0.99
C PRO A 109 -4.78 -18.03 -2.05
N ARG A 110 -4.14 -19.13 -1.60
CA ARG A 110 -3.62 -20.20 -2.48
C ARG A 110 -4.68 -20.91 -3.32
N LYS A 111 -5.93 -20.91 -2.87
CA LYS A 111 -7.05 -21.54 -3.59
C LYS A 111 -7.85 -20.56 -4.44
N ARG A 112 -7.38 -19.31 -4.55
CA ARG A 112 -8.03 -18.24 -5.31
C ARG A 112 -7.07 -17.63 -6.35
N PRO A 113 -6.56 -18.44 -7.29
CA PRO A 113 -5.50 -18.01 -8.21
C PRO A 113 -5.89 -16.78 -9.03
N ILE A 114 -7.16 -16.65 -9.45
CA ILE A 114 -7.64 -15.51 -10.23
C ILE A 114 -7.61 -14.21 -9.41
N ALA A 115 -8.13 -14.23 -8.19
CA ALA A 115 -8.14 -13.06 -7.32
C ALA A 115 -6.71 -12.62 -6.95
N MET A 116 -5.84 -13.60 -6.68
CA MET A 116 -4.42 -13.33 -6.42
C MET A 116 -3.71 -12.77 -7.65
N ALA A 117 -3.97 -13.31 -8.84
CA ALA A 117 -3.39 -12.81 -10.08
C ALA A 117 -3.82 -11.35 -10.35
N LEU A 118 -5.10 -11.02 -10.18
CA LEU A 118 -5.59 -9.65 -10.31
C LEU A 118 -4.91 -8.70 -9.32
N MET A 119 -4.79 -9.11 -8.05
CA MET A 119 -4.10 -8.32 -7.03
C MET A 119 -2.63 -8.09 -7.39
N VAL A 120 -1.92 -9.12 -7.87
CA VAL A 120 -0.53 -9.01 -8.33
C VAL A 120 -0.42 -8.09 -9.54
N ILE A 121 -1.34 -8.17 -10.50
CA ILE A 121 -1.36 -7.28 -11.67
C ILE A 121 -1.56 -5.82 -11.22
N ILE A 122 -2.50 -5.54 -10.32
CA ILE A 122 -2.74 -4.19 -9.79
C ILE A 122 -1.48 -3.65 -9.10
N LEU A 123 -0.84 -4.47 -8.27
CA LEU A 123 0.41 -4.08 -7.61
C LEU A 123 1.55 -3.85 -8.62
N ALA A 124 1.68 -4.71 -9.63
CA ALA A 124 2.70 -4.56 -10.66
C ALA A 124 2.50 -3.29 -11.49
N VAL A 125 1.26 -3.00 -11.91
CA VAL A 125 0.92 -1.77 -12.63
C VAL A 125 1.24 -0.54 -11.77
N THR A 126 0.84 -0.55 -10.51
CA THR A 126 1.12 0.56 -9.58
C THR A 126 2.63 0.76 -9.40
N ALA A 127 3.39 -0.32 -9.21
CA ALA A 127 4.84 -0.25 -9.07
C ALA A 127 5.51 0.28 -10.35
N ILE A 128 5.08 -0.18 -11.53
CA ILE A 128 5.60 0.29 -12.81
C ILE A 128 5.31 1.78 -12.99
N LEU A 129 4.08 2.23 -12.69
CA LEU A 129 3.74 3.66 -12.77
C LEU A 129 4.56 4.51 -11.79
N THR A 130 4.77 4.04 -10.56
CA THR A 130 5.64 4.72 -9.59
C THR A 130 7.08 4.84 -10.10
N LEU A 131 7.64 3.77 -10.66
CA LEU A 131 9.00 3.78 -11.22
C LEU A 131 9.11 4.73 -12.41
N LEU A 132 8.13 4.71 -13.31
CA LEU A 132 8.08 5.65 -14.43
C LEU A 132 7.94 7.09 -13.95
N GLY A 133 7.09 7.36 -12.95
CA GLY A 133 6.93 8.69 -12.36
C GLY A 133 8.17 9.21 -11.63
N ALA A 134 9.00 8.31 -11.09
CA ALA A 134 10.27 8.69 -10.48
C ALA A 134 11.29 9.14 -11.53
N VAL A 135 11.37 8.43 -12.66
CA VAL A 135 12.40 8.63 -13.69
C VAL A 135 12.02 9.67 -14.74
N THR A 136 10.72 9.85 -15.03
CA THR A 136 10.19 10.82 -16.01
C THR A 136 9.61 12.07 -15.37
#